data_AF-A0A090RRT4-F1
#
_entry.id   AF-A0A090RRT4-F1
#
_cell.length_a   1.000
_cell.length_b   1.000
_cell.length_c   1.000
_cell.angle_alpha   90.00
_cell.angle_beta   90.00
_cell.angle_gamma   90.00
#
_symmetry.space_group_name_H-M   'P 1'
#
loop_
_entity.id
_entity.type
_entity.pdbx_description
1 polymer ?
#
loop_
_entity_poly.entity_id
_entity_poly.type
_entity_poly.pdbx_seq_one_letter_code
_entity_poly.pdbx_strand_id
1 'polypeptide(L)' 'MFCIQCEQTIQTPVSKGCSYTQGMCGKTSEVSDLQDVLVYTLQGVSFWADQGRKFGIVDQEIDQWAREPSSLH' A
#
# COMPACT_ATOMS: atom_id res chain seq x y z
N MET A 1 5.91 -4.46 11.51
CA MET A 1 6.43 -4.70 10.15
C MET A 1 6.19 -6.13 9.69
N PHE A 2 5.59 -6.27 8.51
CA PHE A 2 5.74 -7.46 7.67
C PHE A 2 5.82 -7.00 6.21
N CYS A 3 6.99 -7.13 5.56
CA CYS A 3 7.20 -6.61 4.22
C CYS A 3 7.79 -7.69 3.29
N ILE A 4 7.09 -7.95 2.16
CA ILE A 4 7.46 -8.93 1.13
C ILE A 4 7.51 -8.32 -0.29
N GLN A 5 7.57 -7.00 -0.41
CA GLN A 5 7.34 -6.29 -1.68
C GLN A 5 8.52 -6.38 -2.68
N CYS A 6 9.76 -6.54 -2.21
CA CYS A 6 10.93 -6.59 -3.07
C CYS A 6 11.55 -8.00 -3.15
N GLU A 7 12.29 -8.24 -4.21
CA GLU A 7 13.01 -9.49 -4.44
C GLU A 7 14.04 -9.80 -3.34
N GLN A 8 14.56 -8.76 -2.68
CA GLN A 8 15.63 -8.86 -1.67
C GLN A 8 15.09 -9.14 -0.26
N THR A 9 13.82 -9.49 -0.11
CA THR A 9 13.23 -9.80 1.21
C THR A 9 13.91 -11.00 1.84
N ILE A 10 13.84 -11.11 3.18
CA ILE A 10 14.42 -12.26 3.90
C ILE A 10 13.75 -13.54 3.41
N GLN A 11 14.56 -14.49 2.91
CA GLN A 11 14.12 -15.83 2.51
C GLN A 11 15.01 -16.85 3.22
N THR A 12 14.48 -17.44 4.29
CA THR A 12 15.13 -18.54 5.03
C THR A 12 14.17 -19.71 5.16
N PRO A 13 14.63 -20.91 5.56
CA PRO A 13 13.74 -22.03 5.82
C PRO A 13 12.70 -21.76 6.92
N VAL A 14 12.96 -20.78 7.79
CA VAL A 14 12.16 -20.49 9.00
C VAL A 14 11.31 -19.21 8.84
N SER A 15 11.71 -18.31 7.95
CA SER A 15 11.03 -17.03 7.73
C SER A 15 11.03 -16.61 6.26
N LYS A 16 9.88 -16.12 5.81
CA LYS A 16 9.72 -15.45 4.51
C LYS A 16 9.19 -14.04 4.76
N GLY A 17 9.91 -13.05 4.26
CA GLY A 17 9.58 -11.64 4.45
C GLY A 17 10.33 -10.96 5.59
N CYS A 18 10.50 -9.64 5.45
CA CYS A 18 11.09 -8.79 6.47
C CYS A 18 10.10 -8.61 7.63
N SER A 19 10.41 -9.19 8.79
CA SER A 19 9.49 -9.25 9.96
C SER A 19 10.15 -8.83 11.28
N TYR A 20 11.28 -8.12 11.21
CA TYR A 20 12.07 -7.68 12.37
C TYR A 20 12.03 -6.15 12.52
N THR A 21 13.01 -5.55 13.21
CA THR A 21 13.14 -4.08 13.37
C THR A 21 13.56 -3.36 12.10
N GLN A 22 14.15 -4.06 11.13
CA GLN A 22 14.56 -3.50 9.84
C GLN A 22 14.48 -4.55 8.72
N GLY A 23 14.08 -4.13 7.52
CA GLY A 23 14.15 -4.95 6.31
C GLY A 23 15.52 -4.93 5.64
N MET A 24 15.74 -5.85 4.71
CA MET A 24 17.02 -5.97 3.96
C MET A 24 17.40 -4.69 3.21
N CYS A 25 16.41 -3.92 2.76
CA CYS A 25 16.61 -2.64 2.08
C CYS A 25 16.86 -1.45 3.01
N GLY A 26 16.92 -1.66 4.33
CA GLY A 26 17.11 -0.58 5.31
C GLY A 26 15.82 0.06 5.85
N LYS A 27 14.65 -0.34 5.34
CA LYS A 27 13.35 0.15 5.84
C LYS A 27 13.14 -0.29 7.30
N THR A 28 12.94 0.66 8.21
CA THR A 28 12.67 0.36 9.63
C THR A 28 11.24 -0.16 9.84
N SER A 29 10.97 -0.78 10.99
CA SER A 29 9.63 -1.22 11.37
C SER A 29 8.61 -0.09 11.34
N GLU A 30 8.98 1.08 11.87
CA GLU A 30 8.11 2.24 11.98
C GLU A 30 7.74 2.77 10.58
N VAL A 31 8.73 2.86 9.68
CA VAL A 31 8.48 3.29 8.30
C VAL A 31 7.62 2.27 7.55
N SER A 32 7.82 0.97 7.77
CA SER A 32 6.98 -0.06 7.17
C SER A 32 5.54 0.03 7.68
N ASP A 33 5.33 0.20 8.97
CA ASP A 33 3.99 0.25 9.56
C ASP A 33 3.25 1.53 9.12
N LEU A 34 3.96 2.66 8.97
CA LEU A 34 3.40 3.88 8.37
C LEU A 34 3.03 3.70 6.89
N GLN A 35 3.83 2.96 6.12
CA GLN A 35 3.50 2.62 4.73
C GLN A 35 2.23 1.75 4.66
N ASP A 36 2.05 0.80 5.58
CA ASP A 36 0.85 -0.03 5.65
C ASP A 36 -0.40 0.82 5.96
N VAL A 37 -0.31 1.74 6.93
CA VAL A 37 -1.39 2.69 7.26
C VAL A 37 -1.71 3.62 6.08
N LEU A 38 -0.68 4.10 5.38
CA LEU A 38 -0.87 4.94 4.19
C LEU A 38 -1.63 4.19 3.10
N VAL A 39 -1.22 2.96 2.78
CA VAL A 39 -1.92 2.13 1.77
C VAL A 39 -3.36 1.85 2.19
N TYR A 40 -3.60 1.51 3.45
CA TYR A 40 -4.95 1.30 3.97
C TYR A 40 -5.84 2.55 3.82
N THR A 41 -5.29 3.73 4.11
CA THR A 41 -6.01 4.99 3.98
C THR A 41 -6.32 5.30 2.51
N LEU A 42 -5.36 5.09 1.61
CA LEU A 42 -5.54 5.28 0.17
C LEU A 42 -6.60 4.33 -0.41
N GLN A 43 -6.67 3.08 0.07
CA GLN A 43 -7.75 2.15 -0.32
C GLN A 43 -9.13 2.70 0.07
N GLY A 44 -9.26 3.32 1.25
CA GLY A 44 -10.49 3.98 1.68
C GLY A 44 -10.86 5.17 0.79
N VAL A 45 -9.90 6.00 0.41
CA VAL A 45 -10.11 7.11 -0.53
C VAL A 45 -10.54 6.58 -1.91
N SER A 46 -9.84 5.58 -2.45
CA SER A 46 -10.18 4.92 -3.72
C SER A 46 -11.60 4.35 -3.71
N PHE A 47 -12.06 3.79 -2.59
CA PHE A 47 -13.43 3.28 -2.45
C PHE A 47 -14.49 4.39 -2.61
N TRP A 48 -14.28 5.54 -1.95
CA TRP A 48 -15.21 6.67 -2.04
C TRP A 48 -15.16 7.35 -3.40
N ALA A 49 -13.98 7.45 -4.02
CA ALA A 49 -13.83 7.92 -5.38
C ALA A 49 -14.64 7.07 -6.37
N ASP A 50 -14.59 5.74 -6.24
CA ASP A 50 -15.42 4.81 -7.03
C ASP A 50 -16.93 5.04 -6.80
N GLN A 51 -17.35 5.27 -5.55
CA GLN A 51 -18.76 5.55 -5.26
C GLN A 51 -19.20 6.88 -5.88
N GLY A 52 -18.40 7.94 -5.80
CA GLY A 52 -18.71 9.25 -6.39
C GLY A 52 -18.86 9.19 -7.92
N ARG A 53 -18.03 8.40 -8.59
CA ARG A 53 -18.06 8.22 -10.05
C ARG A 53 -19.37 7.65 -10.55
N LYS A 54 -20.05 6.80 -9.78
CA LYS A 54 -21.39 6.27 -10.13
C LYS A 54 -22.44 7.38 -10.28
N PHE A 55 -22.17 8.55 -9.72
CA PHE A 55 -23.00 9.76 -9.81
C PHE A 55 -22.36 10.85 -10.69
N GLY A 56 -21.30 10.53 -11.43
CA GLY A 56 -20.60 11.48 -12.30
C GLY A 56 -19.69 12.46 -11.54
N ILE A 57 -19.41 12.23 -10.26
CA ILE A 57 -18.50 13.06 -9.47
C ILE A 57 -17.07 12.54 -9.70
N VAL A 58 -16.24 13.39 -10.31
CA VAL A 58 -14.82 13.11 -10.61
C VAL A 58 -13.98 14.26 -10.06
N ASP A 59 -12.98 13.93 -9.25
CA ASP A 59 -12.07 14.90 -8.66
C ASP A 59 -10.62 14.54 -9.05
N GLN A 60 -9.97 15.46 -9.77
CA GLN A 60 -8.63 15.26 -10.29
C GLN A 60 -7.56 15.20 -9.18
N GLU A 61 -7.78 15.89 -8.06
CA GLU A 61 -6.85 15.84 -6.94
C GLU A 61 -6.87 14.44 -6.32
N ILE A 62 -8.05 13.87 -6.11
CA ILE A 62 -8.20 12.51 -5.59
C ILE A 62 -7.48 11.49 -6.49
N ASP A 63 -7.62 11.62 -7.81
CA ASP A 63 -7.00 10.71 -8.78
C ASP A 63 -5.47 10.77 -8.82
N GLN A 64 -4.87 11.91 -8.44
CA GLN A 64 -3.41 12.04 -8.34
C GLN A 64 -2.84 11.25 -7.16
N TRP A 65 -3.61 11.11 -6.09
CA TRP A 65 -3.18 10.43 -4.86
C TRP A 65 -3.62 8.97 -4.79
N ALA A 66 -4.83 8.67 -5.26
CA ALA A 66 -5.47 7.37 -5.14
C ALA A 66 -5.76 6.81 -6.54
N ARG A 67 -5.05 5.73 -6.90
CA ARG A 67 -5.26 5.07 -8.19
C ARG A 67 -6.66 4.44 -8.26
N GLU A 68 -7.27 4.50 -9.43
CA GLU A 68 -8.60 3.96 -9.71
C GLU A 68 -8.66 2.43 -9.47
N PRO A 69 -9.64 1.93 -8.70
CA PRO A 69 -9.86 0.48 -8.52
C PRO A 69 -10.19 -0.25 -9.83
N SER A 70 -10.83 0.41 -10.79
CA SER A 70 -11.20 -0.17 -12.09
C SER A 70 -9.99 -0.54 -12.97
N SER A 71 -8.82 0.06 -12.72
CA SER A 71 -7.56 -0.21 -13.43
C SER A 71 -6.81 -1.46 -12.93
N LEU A 72 -7.35 -2.17 -11.94
CA LEU A 72 -6.80 -3.44 -11.42
C LEU A 72 -7.24 -4.70 -12.20
N HIS A 73 -7.76 -4.55 -13.42
CA HIS A 73 -8.03 -5.66 -14.33
C HIS A 73 -6.83 -5.95 -15.23
#